data_AF-A0A9X6ABB7-F1
#
_entry.id   AF-A0A9X6ABB7-F1
#
_cell.length_a   1.000
_cell.length_b   1.000
_cell.length_c   1.000
_cell.angle_alpha   90.00
_cell.angle_beta   90.00
_cell.angle_gamma   90.00
#
_symmetry.space_group_name_H-M   'P 1'
#
loop_
_entity.id
_entity.type
_entity.pdbx_description
1 polymer ?
#
loop_
_entity_poly.entity_id
_entity_poly.type
_entity_poly.pdbx_seq_one_letter_code
_entity_poly.pdbx_strand_id
1 'polypeptide(L)' 'TEEAIRELGEAARVLGEEEATHYEAQALVQLADIAERTGDHEDLVRECLSRAVAIHEAAGSSLAESLRRRLEDLDR' A
#
# COMPACT_ATOMS: atom_id res chain seq x y z
N THR A 1 -4.76 -16.62 0.93
CA THR A 1 -4.38 -15.38 0.22
C THR A 1 -5.42 -14.30 0.42
N GLU A 2 -6.70 -14.56 0.16
CA GLU A 2 -7.80 -13.60 0.46
C GLU A 2 -7.91 -13.24 1.95
N GLU A 3 -7.77 -14.21 2.86
CA GLU A 3 -7.78 -13.94 4.31
C GLU A 3 -6.66 -13.00 4.75
N ALA A 4 -5.44 -13.21 4.25
CA ALA A 4 -4.31 -12.34 4.53
C ALA A 4 -4.52 -10.92 3.98
N ILE A 5 -5.13 -10.80 2.81
CA ILE A 5 -5.51 -9.52 2.20
C ILE A 5 -6.50 -8.78 3.09
N ARG A 6 -7.53 -9.49 3.57
CA ARG A 6 -8.54 -8.92 4.47
C ARG A 6 -7.93 -8.47 5.80
N GLU A 7 -7.13 -9.32 6.44
CA GLU A 7 -6.50 -9.02 7.74
C GLU A 7 -5.52 -7.85 7.63
N LEU A 8 -4.68 -7.81 6.58
CA LEU A 8 -3.74 -6.71 6.36
C LEU A 8 -4.45 -5.42 5.98
N GLY A 9 -5.54 -5.48 5.22
CA GLY A 9 -6.37 -4.31 4.91
C GLY A 9 -7.02 -3.72 6.15
N GLU A 10 -7.54 -4.57 7.05
CA GLU A 10 -8.08 -4.14 8.32
C GLU A 10 -6.99 -3.54 9.23
N ALA A 11 -5.81 -4.16 9.29
CA ALA A 11 -4.68 -3.63 10.04
C ALA A 11 -4.23 -2.27 9.51
N ALA A 12 -4.12 -2.10 8.20
CA ALA A 12 -3.77 -0.81 7.58
C ALA A 12 -4.81 0.28 7.93
N ARG A 13 -6.11 -0.06 7.90
CA ARG A 13 -7.18 0.86 8.31
C ARG A 13 -7.03 1.29 9.76
N VAL A 14 -6.85 0.35 10.68
CA VAL A 14 -6.68 0.64 12.12
C VAL A 14 -5.44 1.51 12.35
N LEU A 15 -4.33 1.23 11.67
CA LEU A 15 -3.11 2.04 11.78
C LEU A 15 -3.32 3.48 11.28
N GLY A 16 -4.13 3.68 10.23
CA GLY A 16 -4.51 5.00 9.77
C GLY A 16 -5.41 5.75 10.76
N GLU A 17 -6.33 5.05 11.43
CA GLU A 17 -7.20 5.61 12.47
C GLU A 17 -6.41 6.05 13.71
N GLU A 18 -5.34 5.32 14.06
CA GLU A 18 -4.44 5.63 15.18
C GLU A 18 -3.31 6.61 14.80
N GLU A 19 -3.35 7.20 13.60
CA GLU A 19 -2.31 8.09 13.05
C GLU A 19 -0.89 7.47 13.03
N ALA A 20 -0.81 6.14 13.08
CA ALA A 20 0.42 5.36 13.02
C ALA A 20 0.92 5.23 11.56
N THR A 21 1.01 6.37 10.88
CA THR A 21 1.20 6.52 9.43
C THR A 21 2.41 5.73 8.89
N HIS A 22 3.53 5.67 9.62
CA HIS A 22 4.68 4.87 9.22
C HIS A 22 4.34 3.36 9.11
N TYR A 23 3.61 2.83 10.08
CA TYR A 23 3.18 1.44 10.09
C TYR A 23 2.04 1.20 9.09
N GLU A 24 1.13 2.16 8.93
CA GLU A 24 0.09 2.14 7.87
C GLU A 24 0.74 1.96 6.50
N ALA A 25 1.71 2.81 6.15
CA ALA A 25 2.42 2.73 4.87
C ALA A 25 3.14 1.40 4.67
N GLN A 26 3.79 0.87 5.71
CA GLN A 26 4.43 -0.44 5.65
C GLN A 26 3.42 -1.57 5.41
N ALA A 27 2.27 -1.54 6.08
CA ALA A 27 1.22 -2.53 5.90
C ALA A 27 0.62 -2.48 4.48
N LEU A 28 0.39 -1.28 3.95
CA LEU A 28 -0.12 -1.06 2.59
C LEU A 28 0.84 -1.59 1.52
N VAL A 29 2.15 -1.37 1.67
CA VAL A 29 3.15 -1.91 0.73
C VAL A 29 3.15 -3.44 0.75
N GLN A 30 3.09 -4.07 1.93
CA GLN A 30 3.01 -5.54 2.02
C GLN A 30 1.71 -6.10 1.44
N LEU A 31 0.59 -5.39 1.65
CA LEU A 31 -0.69 -5.76 1.07
C LEU A 31 -0.65 -5.70 -0.46
N ALA A 32 -0.05 -4.65 -1.02
CA ALA A 32 0.17 -4.52 -2.46
C ALA A 32 1.03 -5.67 -3.01
N ASP A 33 2.13 -6.04 -2.33
CA ASP A 33 2.99 -7.17 -2.74
C ASP A 33 2.25 -8.52 -2.77
N ILE A 34 1.35 -8.75 -1.80
CA ILE A 34 0.55 -9.98 -1.74
C ILE A 34 -0.51 -9.98 -2.82
N ALA A 35 -1.22 -8.87 -3.00
CA ALA A 35 -2.28 -8.70 -3.98
C ALA A 35 -1.75 -8.84 -5.42
N GLU A 36 -0.56 -8.29 -5.70
CA GLU A 36 0.11 -8.41 -7.01
C GLU A 36 0.50 -9.86 -7.32
N ARG A 37 1.01 -10.61 -6.33
CA ARG A 37 1.37 -12.03 -6.50
C ARG A 37 0.18 -12.93 -6.80
N THR A 38 -1.01 -12.54 -6.39
CA THR A 38 -2.24 -13.30 -6.63
C THR A 38 -2.92 -12.96 -7.96
N GLY A 39 -2.51 -11.88 -8.64
CA GLY A 39 -2.95 -11.54 -10.00
C GLY A 39 -4.38 -10.99 -10.14
N ASP A 40 -5.27 -11.24 -9.18
CA ASP A 40 -6.70 -10.87 -9.27
C ASP A 40 -7.08 -9.57 -8.52
N HIS A 41 -6.10 -8.74 -8.15
CA HIS A 41 -6.30 -7.62 -7.22
C HIS A 41 -5.64 -6.30 -7.65
N GLU A 42 -5.56 -6.03 -8.96
CA GLU A 42 -4.91 -4.82 -9.50
C GLU A 42 -5.45 -3.51 -8.88
N ASP A 43 -6.77 -3.38 -8.72
CA ASP A 43 -7.38 -2.20 -8.11
C ASP A 43 -6.94 -2.00 -6.65
N LEU A 44 -6.85 -3.08 -5.89
CA LEU A 44 -6.38 -3.05 -4.51
C LEU A 44 -4.88 -2.68 -4.45
N VAL A 45 -4.07 -3.20 -5.36
CA VAL A 45 -2.65 -2.84 -5.47
C VAL A 45 -2.52 -1.33 -5.72
N ARG A 46 -3.31 -0.79 -6.66
CA ARG A 46 -3.31 0.65 -6.99
C ARG A 46 -3.71 1.51 -5.80
N GLU A 47 -4.77 1.14 -5.08
CA GLU A 47 -5.23 1.87 -3.89
C GLU A 47 -4.16 1.86 -2.79
N CYS A 48 -3.59 0.69 -2.50
CA CYS A 48 -2.57 0.53 -1.46
C CYS A 48 -1.32 1.35 -1.75
N LEU A 49 -0.79 1.25 -2.98
CA LEU A 49 0.38 2.00 -3.40
C LEU A 49 0.13 3.52 -3.40
N SER A 50 -1.04 3.96 -3.88
CA SER A 50 -1.40 5.39 -3.88
C SER A 50 -1.42 5.98 -2.46
N ARG A 51 -2.00 5.26 -1.51
CA ARG A 51 -2.04 5.68 -0.10
C ARG A 51 -0.66 5.66 0.55
N ALA A 52 0.14 4.62 0.30
CA ALA A 52 1.50 4.52 0.82
C ALA A 52 2.40 5.65 0.27
N VAL A 53 2.25 6.01 -1.01
CA VAL A 53 2.92 7.17 -1.61
C VAL A 53 2.58 8.44 -0.85
N ALA A 54 1.30 8.74 -0.64
CA ALA A 54 0.89 9.96 0.05
C ALA A 54 1.49 10.09 1.46
N ILE A 55 1.55 8.97 2.20
CA ILE A 55 2.17 8.94 3.53
C ILE A 55 3.67 9.19 3.45
N HIS A 56 4.37 8.50 2.54
CA HIS A 56 5.81 8.67 2.38
C HIS A 56 6.20 10.06 1.85
N GLU A 57 5.37 10.67 1.01
CA GLU A 57 5.54 12.05 0.56
C GLU A 57 5.41 13.04 1.72
N ALA A 58 4.37 12.89 2.54
CA ALA A 58 4.16 13.74 3.72
C ALA A 58 5.32 13.61 4.72
N ALA A 59 5.92 12.41 4.81
CA ALA A 59 7.10 12.15 5.63
C ALA A 59 8.43 12.60 4.97
N GLY A 60 8.44 13.06 3.72
CA GLY A 60 9.65 13.42 2.98
C GLY A 60 10.57 12.23 2.67
N SER A 61 10.03 11.01 2.63
CA SER A 61 10.78 9.77 2.40
C SER A 61 11.08 9.56 0.91
N SER A 62 12.32 9.16 0.60
CA SER A 62 12.71 8.76 -0.76
C SER A 62 11.97 7.52 -1.29
N LEU A 63 11.29 6.78 -0.42
CA LEU A 63 10.46 5.64 -0.81
C LEU A 63 9.25 6.05 -1.66
N ALA A 64 8.76 7.29 -1.51
CA ALA A 64 7.64 7.81 -2.29
C ALA A 64 7.88 7.69 -3.81
N GLU A 65 9.07 8.05 -4.28
CA GLU A 65 9.41 8.00 -5.71
C GLU A 65 9.45 6.57 -6.25
N SER A 66 9.98 5.63 -5.46
CA SER A 66 10.01 4.22 -5.84
C SER A 66 8.60 3.63 -5.93
N LEU A 67 7.71 3.99 -5.00
CA LEU A 67 6.32 3.55 -5.00
C LEU A 67 5.51 4.20 -6.13
N ARG A 68 5.75 5.48 -6.45
CA ARG A 68 5.13 6.13 -7.62
C ARG A 68 5.50 5.45 -8.92
N ARG A 69 6.79 5.15 -9.14
CA ARG A 69 7.22 4.45 -10.36
C ARG A 69 6.52 3.09 -10.50
N ARG A 70 6.35 2.38 -9.39
CA ARG A 70 5.63 1.11 -9.36
C ARG A 70 4.14 1.28 -9.70
N LEU A 71 3.50 2.36 -9.24
CA LEU A 71 2.13 2.72 -9.61
C LEU A 71 2.03 3.01 -11.12
N GLU A 72 2.97 3.77 -11.68
CA GLU A 72 3.01 4.11 -13.11
C GLU A 72 3.20 2.87 -14.00
N ASP A 73 3.96 1.88 -13.55
CA ASP A 73 4.15 0.63 -14.28
C ASP A 73 2.89 -0.27 -14.26
N LEU A 74 1.98 -0.10 -13.29
CA LEU A 74 0.67 -0.79 -13.24
C LEU A 74 -0.38 -0.15 -14.15
N ASP A 75 -0.23 1.14 -14.47
CA ASP A 75 -1.16 1.88 -15.33
C ASP A 75 -0.79 1.81 -16.82
N ARG A 76 0.28 1.09 -17.18
CA ARG A 76 0.80 0.94 -18.54
C ARG A 76 0.27 -0.32 -19.23
#